data_AF-A0A1E1K187-F1
#
_entry.id   AF-A0A1E1K187-F1
#
_cell.length_a   1.000
_cell.length_b   1.000
_cell.length_c   1.000
_cell.angle_alpha   90.00
_cell.angle_beta   90.00
_cell.angle_gamma   90.00
#
_symmetry.space_group_name_H-M   'P 1'
#
loop_
_entity.id
_entity.type
_entity.pdbx_description
1 polymer ?
#
loop_
_entity_poly.entity_id
_entity_poly.type
_entity_poly.pdbx_seq_one_letter_code
_entity_poly.pdbx_strand_id
1 'polypeptide(L)'
;MSTEKVNGEGPRKLKILMLHEEVTFAAKIIAANTSLSRLSSHFLHSPSTQIDQDQSSKECQSFFLIFFSGFTQSGPLFHAKTRALEKILTKAFPALPPAPHNRKASPGNLLSYPGGIQLIYPTAPIRLQPADIPGFSASEQSESEKEDPDAWGWWKKDSSTGEYIGLDEGLETIRKAIEEVGGIDGVIGFSQGGAMAAMLAALLEDGRESHFLPSSPLPYPPSYLSLRSTLPQQPLRFAVSYSGFYAQPELYKPFYEPKIKTRFLHVIGSLDSVVEEERSQGLVERCEEEVRTKVVHPGGHFVPVGREYAGVLVGWLRDVLSEKKVDEESVEDMDMPF
;
A
#
# COMPACT_ATOMS: atom_id res chain seq x y z
N MET A 1 34.79 72.42 -7.31
CA MET A 1 33.42 72.51 -6.74
C MET A 1 32.50 71.86 -7.77
N SER A 2 31.91 70.69 -7.58
CA SER A 2 31.52 70.02 -6.35
C SER A 2 31.49 68.51 -6.58
N THR A 3 31.94 67.79 -5.56
CA THR A 3 32.05 66.34 -5.42
C THR A 3 30.74 65.72 -4.92
N GLU A 4 30.27 64.64 -5.54
CA GLU A 4 29.34 63.67 -4.91
C GLU A 4 29.86 62.26 -5.23
N LYS A 5 30.68 61.68 -4.34
CA LYS A 5 30.33 60.79 -3.21
C LYS A 5 29.70 59.46 -3.64
N VAL A 6 30.60 58.49 -3.74
CA VAL A 6 30.40 57.03 -3.65
C VAL A 6 29.90 56.66 -2.25
N ASN A 7 28.79 55.92 -2.20
CA ASN A 7 28.37 55.01 -1.13
C ASN A 7 27.70 53.83 -1.88
N GLY A 8 28.03 52.55 -1.72
CA GLY A 8 28.54 51.85 -0.54
C GLY A 8 27.40 51.12 0.17
N GLU A 9 26.69 50.20 -0.50
CA GLU A 9 25.77 49.27 0.17
C GLU A 9 25.88 47.85 -0.40
N GLY A 10 26.12 46.89 0.50
CA GLY A 10 26.50 45.50 0.22
C GLY A 10 25.35 44.55 -0.15
N PRO A 11 25.61 43.23 -0.14
CA PRO A 11 24.68 42.23 -0.66
C PRO A 11 23.45 42.12 0.25
N ARG A 12 22.26 42.22 -0.34
CA ARG A 12 20.98 42.02 0.36
C ARG A 12 20.89 40.58 0.85
N LYS A 13 20.91 40.43 2.19
CA LYS A 13 20.69 39.17 2.92
C LYS A 13 19.31 38.58 2.62
N LEU A 14 19.30 37.25 2.57
CA LEU A 14 18.15 36.34 2.54
C LEU A 14 16.99 36.78 3.44
N LYS A 15 15.76 36.74 2.89
CA LYS A 15 14.54 36.56 3.67
C LYS A 15 14.31 35.05 3.87
N ILE A 16 15.03 34.48 4.84
CA ILE A 16 14.55 33.30 5.57
C ILE A 16 13.74 33.87 6.74
N LEU A 17 12.42 33.99 6.56
CA LEU A 17 11.53 34.47 7.63
C LEU A 17 10.18 33.75 7.65
N MET A 18 10.06 32.62 6.94
CA MET A 18 8.91 31.70 7.08
C MET A 18 9.26 30.35 7.70
N LEU A 19 10.54 30.01 7.90
CA LEU A 19 10.93 28.77 8.56
C LEU A 19 11.04 28.88 10.09
N HIS A 20 11.02 30.10 10.66
CA HIS A 20 11.21 30.25 12.10
C HIS A 20 9.88 30.16 12.88
N GLU A 21 8.75 30.57 12.30
CA GLU A 21 7.44 30.45 12.99
C GLU A 21 6.95 29.00 13.05
N GLU A 22 7.13 28.22 11.99
CA GLU A 22 6.73 26.80 11.96
C GLU A 22 7.60 25.92 12.89
N VAL A 23 8.91 26.16 12.94
CA VAL A 23 9.82 25.44 13.86
C VAL A 23 9.53 25.82 15.32
N THR A 24 9.12 27.07 15.60
CA THR A 24 8.75 27.49 16.96
C THR A 24 7.39 26.91 17.38
N PHE A 25 6.47 26.70 16.44
CA PHE A 25 5.18 26.04 16.71
C PHE A 25 5.35 24.54 16.96
N ALA A 26 6.16 23.86 16.16
CA ALA A 26 6.50 22.45 16.35
C ALA A 26 7.24 22.20 17.70
N ALA A 27 8.18 23.08 18.08
CA ALA A 27 8.88 22.99 19.36
C ALA A 27 7.94 23.21 20.57
N LYS A 28 6.91 24.08 20.44
CA LYS A 28 5.90 24.29 21.48
C LYS A 28 4.97 23.08 21.63
N ILE A 29 4.62 22.39 20.55
CA ILE A 29 3.82 21.16 20.59
C ILE A 29 4.62 20.01 21.24
N ILE A 30 5.91 19.87 20.90
CA ILE A 30 6.79 18.87 21.52
C ILE A 30 6.98 19.15 23.02
N ALA A 31 7.16 20.40 23.42
CA ALA A 31 7.27 20.79 24.83
C ALA A 31 5.96 20.58 25.61
N ALA A 32 4.80 20.85 25.00
CA ALA A 32 3.49 20.60 25.60
C ALA A 32 3.23 19.09 25.78
N ASN A 33 3.59 18.26 24.81
CA ASN A 33 3.48 16.79 24.91
C ASN A 33 4.46 16.20 25.93
N THR A 34 5.66 16.78 26.07
CA THR A 34 6.64 16.37 27.10
C THR A 34 6.22 16.82 28.51
N SER A 35 5.46 17.91 28.62
CA SER A 35 4.89 18.38 29.89
C SER A 35 3.66 17.55 30.30
N LEU A 36 2.80 17.19 29.34
CA LEU A 36 1.66 16.30 29.55
C LEU A 36 2.09 14.88 29.94
N SER A 37 3.17 14.35 29.35
CA SER A 37 3.73 13.05 29.74
C SER A 37 4.36 13.06 31.14
N ARG A 38 4.94 14.20 31.58
CA ARG A 38 5.45 14.38 32.96
C ARG A 38 4.36 14.64 34.00
N LEU A 39 3.22 15.22 33.62
CA LEU A 39 2.08 15.40 34.53
C LEU A 39 1.29 14.09 34.72
N SER A 40 1.36 13.15 33.76
CA SER A 40 0.80 11.81 33.90
C SER A 40 1.59 10.88 34.82
N SER A 41 2.85 11.19 35.14
CA SER A 41 3.71 10.31 35.96
C SER A 41 3.59 10.50 37.47
N HIS A 42 2.67 11.34 37.95
CA HIS A 42 2.52 11.65 39.39
C HIS A 42 1.28 11.07 40.09
N PHE A 43 0.48 10.23 39.42
CA PHE A 43 -0.59 9.47 40.07
C PHE A 43 -0.27 7.96 40.11
N LEU A 44 0.13 7.50 41.30
CA LEU A 44 0.12 6.14 41.85
C LEU A 44 0.37 4.97 40.86
N HIS A 45 1.62 4.48 40.86
CA HIS A 45 2.01 3.18 40.30
C HIS A 45 1.29 2.02 41.03
N SER A 46 0.47 1.26 40.31
CA SER A 46 0.23 -0.17 40.58
C SER A 46 0.91 -0.98 39.46
N PRO A 47 1.74 -2.01 39.75
CA PRO A 47 2.48 -2.77 38.74
C PRO A 47 1.61 -3.62 37.79
N SER A 48 0.32 -3.74 38.07
CA SER A 48 -0.62 -4.58 37.33
C SER A 48 -1.12 -3.96 36.02
N THR A 49 -1.17 -2.63 35.88
CA THR A 49 -1.79 -1.96 34.73
C THR A 49 -0.89 -1.85 33.49
N GLN A 50 0.44 -1.86 33.64
CA GLN A 50 1.37 -1.85 32.49
C GLN A 50 1.48 -3.22 31.81
N ILE A 51 1.35 -4.31 32.58
CA ILE A 51 1.36 -5.68 32.04
C ILE A 51 0.07 -5.95 31.26
N ASP A 52 -1.08 -5.46 31.74
CA ASP A 52 -2.37 -5.58 31.03
C ASP A 52 -2.42 -4.75 29.73
N GLN A 53 -1.77 -3.58 29.67
CA GLN A 53 -1.71 -2.80 28.43
C GLN A 53 -0.79 -3.43 27.37
N ASP A 54 0.35 -4.01 27.76
CA ASP A 54 1.27 -4.69 26.84
C ASP A 54 0.78 -6.10 26.44
N GLN A 55 -0.08 -6.73 27.25
CA GLN A 55 -0.78 -7.97 26.88
C GLN A 55 -2.01 -7.71 26.01
N SER A 56 -2.82 -6.67 26.28
CA SER A 56 -3.98 -6.36 25.42
C SER A 56 -3.60 -5.79 24.05
N SER A 57 -2.45 -5.12 23.93
CA SER A 57 -1.91 -4.67 22.63
C SER A 57 -1.43 -5.84 21.77
N LYS A 58 -0.82 -6.86 22.39
CA LYS A 58 -0.43 -8.11 21.73
C LYS A 58 -1.63 -8.97 21.36
N GLU A 59 -2.71 -8.95 22.13
CA GLU A 59 -3.95 -9.70 21.80
C GLU A 59 -4.69 -9.16 20.55
N CYS A 60 -4.40 -7.94 20.08
CA CYS A 60 -5.14 -7.26 19.00
C CYS A 60 -4.37 -7.15 17.66
N GLN A 61 -3.11 -7.62 17.60
CA GLN A 61 -2.29 -7.45 16.40
C GLN A 61 -2.81 -8.31 15.24
N SER A 62 -3.31 -7.65 14.19
CA SER A 62 -3.93 -8.26 13.01
C SER A 62 -3.04 -8.05 11.78
N PHE A 63 -3.11 -8.99 10.84
CA PHE A 63 -2.41 -8.94 9.56
C PHE A 63 -3.28 -8.24 8.52
N PHE A 64 -2.98 -6.97 8.21
CA PHE A 64 -3.86 -6.13 7.40
C PHE A 64 -3.53 -6.21 5.91
N LEU A 65 -4.56 -6.45 5.10
CA LEU A 65 -4.48 -6.48 3.64
C LEU A 65 -5.46 -5.50 3.01
N ILE A 66 -4.96 -4.64 2.13
CA ILE A 66 -5.82 -3.79 1.30
C ILE A 66 -6.13 -4.45 -0.03
N PHE A 67 -7.41 -4.43 -0.41
CA PHE A 67 -7.93 -4.91 -1.68
C PHE A 67 -8.33 -3.73 -2.58
N PHE A 68 -7.57 -3.50 -3.66
CA PHE A 68 -7.84 -2.44 -4.63
C PHE A 68 -8.76 -2.93 -5.75
N SER A 69 -9.91 -2.29 -5.89
CA SER A 69 -10.87 -2.55 -6.96
C SER A 69 -10.36 -2.12 -8.34
N GLY A 70 -10.93 -2.69 -9.39
CA GLY A 70 -10.71 -2.23 -10.77
C GLY A 70 -11.55 -0.99 -11.11
N PHE A 71 -11.32 -0.45 -12.31
CA PHE A 71 -12.13 0.65 -12.86
C PHE A 71 -13.62 0.28 -12.89
N THR A 72 -14.50 1.27 -12.69
CA THR A 72 -15.96 1.13 -12.54
C THR A 72 -16.43 0.26 -11.37
N GLN A 73 -15.64 0.15 -10.30
CA GLN A 73 -16.01 -0.68 -9.13
C GLN A 73 -15.74 0.04 -7.81
N SER A 74 -16.75 0.05 -6.94
CA SER A 74 -16.62 0.46 -5.54
C SER A 74 -15.97 -0.64 -4.68
N GLY A 75 -15.47 -0.26 -3.50
CA GLY A 75 -14.96 -1.21 -2.50
C GLY A 75 -15.99 -2.27 -2.11
N PRO A 76 -17.24 -1.89 -1.73
CA PRO A 76 -18.31 -2.84 -1.44
C PRO A 76 -18.64 -3.80 -2.59
N LEU A 77 -18.69 -3.30 -3.83
CA LEU A 77 -18.93 -4.14 -5.01
C LEU A 77 -17.77 -5.13 -5.23
N PHE A 78 -16.53 -4.68 -5.08
CA PHE A 78 -15.36 -5.54 -5.24
C PHE A 78 -15.32 -6.62 -4.15
N HIS A 79 -15.56 -6.25 -2.89
CA HIS A 79 -15.73 -7.19 -1.77
C HIS A 79 -16.81 -8.24 -2.07
N ALA A 80 -17.98 -7.84 -2.59
CA ALA A 80 -19.02 -8.78 -2.96
C ALA A 80 -18.55 -9.79 -4.03
N LYS A 81 -17.79 -9.33 -5.04
CA LYS A 81 -17.22 -10.18 -6.10
C LYS A 81 -16.11 -11.10 -5.59
N THR A 82 -15.31 -10.66 -4.62
CA THR A 82 -14.18 -11.43 -4.06
C THR A 82 -14.54 -12.20 -2.78
N ARG A 83 -15.81 -12.21 -2.37
CA ARG A 83 -16.27 -12.81 -1.10
C ARG A 83 -15.88 -14.29 -0.94
N ALA A 84 -15.85 -15.06 -2.02
CA ALA A 84 -15.41 -16.45 -1.98
C ALA A 84 -13.91 -16.57 -1.66
N LEU A 85 -13.09 -15.67 -2.21
CA LEU A 85 -11.66 -15.60 -1.94
C LEU A 85 -11.39 -15.17 -0.50
N GLU A 86 -12.10 -14.15 0.00
CA GLU A 86 -12.01 -13.73 1.41
C GLU A 86 -12.26 -14.91 2.36
N LYS A 87 -13.36 -15.66 2.17
CA LYS A 87 -13.67 -16.82 3.02
C LYS A 87 -12.54 -17.86 3.02
N ILE A 88 -11.88 -18.05 1.88
CA ILE A 88 -10.75 -18.97 1.74
C ILE A 88 -9.53 -18.43 2.49
N LEU A 89 -9.21 -17.14 2.34
CA LEU A 89 -8.11 -16.49 3.04
C LEU A 89 -8.31 -16.49 4.56
N THR A 90 -9.47 -16.06 5.05
CA THR A 90 -9.79 -16.04 6.49
C THR A 90 -9.73 -17.44 7.10
N LYS A 91 -10.14 -18.47 6.35
CA LYS A 91 -10.00 -19.86 6.78
C LYS A 91 -8.55 -20.34 6.77
N ALA A 92 -7.73 -19.87 5.84
CA ALA A 92 -6.34 -20.26 5.70
C ALA A 92 -5.42 -19.59 6.74
N PHE A 93 -5.79 -18.39 7.20
CA PHE A 93 -5.04 -17.58 8.16
C PHE A 93 -5.96 -17.05 9.29
N PRO A 94 -6.52 -17.96 10.12
CA PRO A 94 -7.48 -17.59 11.15
C PRO A 94 -6.82 -16.88 12.33
N ALA A 95 -7.62 -16.11 13.06
CA ALA A 95 -7.24 -15.59 14.37
C ALA A 95 -6.90 -16.74 15.35
N LEU A 96 -6.03 -16.45 16.30
CA LEU A 96 -5.72 -17.36 17.39
C LEU A 96 -6.95 -17.49 18.31
N PRO A 97 -7.27 -18.70 18.80
CA PRO A 97 -8.37 -18.88 19.74
C PRO A 97 -8.06 -18.15 21.07
N PRO A 98 -9.07 -17.54 21.73
CA PRO A 98 -8.86 -16.86 23.00
C PRO A 98 -8.36 -17.82 24.09
N ALA A 99 -7.42 -17.37 24.92
CA ALA A 99 -6.93 -18.08 26.10
C ALA A 99 -8.10 -18.36 27.08
N PRO A 100 -8.10 -19.46 27.87
CA PRO A 100 -6.97 -20.31 28.28
C PRO A 100 -6.92 -21.66 27.55
N HIS A 101 -7.63 -21.82 26.43
CA HIS A 101 -7.64 -23.10 25.73
C HIS A 101 -6.27 -23.38 25.12
N ASN A 102 -5.53 -24.25 25.81
CA ASN A 102 -4.23 -24.82 25.48
C ASN A 102 -4.29 -25.70 24.20
N ARG A 103 -4.91 -25.19 23.13
CA ARG A 103 -4.91 -25.82 21.81
C ARG A 103 -3.65 -25.36 21.11
N LYS A 104 -2.83 -26.33 20.69
CA LYS A 104 -1.70 -26.11 19.77
C LYS A 104 -2.21 -25.22 18.61
N ALA A 105 -1.42 -24.21 18.25
CA ALA A 105 -1.68 -23.38 17.08
C ALA A 105 -2.02 -24.28 15.89
N SER A 106 -3.14 -23.97 15.22
CA SER A 106 -3.58 -24.70 14.05
C SER A 106 -2.67 -24.35 12.85
N PRO A 107 -2.50 -25.26 11.89
CA PRO A 107 -1.81 -24.93 10.65
C PRO A 107 -2.42 -23.70 9.98
N GLY A 108 -1.63 -22.62 9.85
CA GLY A 108 -2.08 -21.35 9.27
C GLY A 108 -2.24 -20.19 10.27
N ASN A 109 -2.17 -20.43 11.58
CA ASN A 109 -2.09 -19.32 12.53
C ASN A 109 -0.78 -18.55 12.35
N LEU A 110 -0.88 -17.22 12.25
CA LEU A 110 0.25 -16.31 12.22
C LEU A 110 0.57 -15.89 13.66
N LEU A 111 1.64 -16.45 14.25
CA LEU A 111 1.93 -16.24 15.67
C LEU A 111 2.18 -14.77 16.04
N SER A 112 2.79 -14.01 15.12
CA SER A 112 3.00 -12.56 15.27
C SER A 112 1.73 -11.73 15.05
N TYR A 113 0.63 -12.35 14.62
CA TYR A 113 -0.64 -11.70 14.31
C TYR A 113 -1.83 -12.51 14.87
N PRO A 114 -2.03 -12.53 16.20
CA PRO A 114 -3.12 -13.26 16.86
C PRO A 114 -4.52 -12.88 16.37
N GLY A 115 -4.71 -11.66 15.86
CA GLY A 115 -5.97 -11.22 15.25
C GLY A 115 -6.30 -11.88 13.90
N GLY A 116 -5.37 -12.67 13.35
CA GLY A 116 -5.50 -13.26 12.02
C GLY A 116 -5.44 -12.20 10.93
N ILE A 117 -5.92 -12.53 9.73
CA ILE A 117 -5.97 -11.56 8.63
C ILE A 117 -7.21 -10.67 8.72
N GLN A 118 -7.05 -9.40 8.36
CA GLN A 118 -8.13 -8.42 8.23
C GLN A 118 -8.06 -7.79 6.83
N LEU A 119 -9.18 -7.79 6.11
CA LEU A 119 -9.24 -7.33 4.73
C LEU A 119 -9.95 -5.98 4.66
N ILE A 120 -9.35 -5.03 3.95
CA ILE A 120 -9.83 -3.65 3.81
C ILE A 120 -10.14 -3.39 2.34
N TYR A 121 -11.34 -2.89 2.05
CA TYR A 121 -11.79 -2.63 0.68
C TYR A 121 -12.14 -1.14 0.51
N PRO A 122 -11.14 -0.25 0.39
CA PRO A 122 -11.38 1.17 0.14
C PRO A 122 -12.05 1.36 -1.22
N THR A 123 -12.94 2.34 -1.31
CA THR A 123 -13.49 2.81 -2.59
C THR A 123 -12.55 3.87 -3.16
N ALA A 124 -12.20 3.73 -4.44
CA ALA A 124 -11.41 4.72 -5.15
C ALA A 124 -12.12 6.09 -5.18
N PRO A 125 -11.41 7.23 -5.19
CA PRO A 125 -12.02 8.53 -4.90
C PRO A 125 -12.76 9.15 -6.08
N ILE A 126 -12.45 8.75 -7.32
CA ILE A 126 -13.01 9.41 -8.50
C ILE A 126 -14.32 8.73 -8.87
N ARG A 127 -15.44 9.41 -8.63
CA ARG A 127 -16.74 8.99 -9.16
C ARG A 127 -16.78 9.23 -10.66
N LEU A 128 -17.05 8.16 -11.42
CA LEU A 128 -17.04 8.17 -12.88
C LEU A 128 -18.40 8.61 -13.41
N GLN A 129 -18.37 9.50 -14.39
CA GLN A 129 -19.55 9.83 -15.18
C GLN A 129 -19.72 8.78 -16.29
N PRO A 130 -20.93 8.60 -16.85
CA PRO A 130 -21.12 7.69 -17.97
C PRO A 130 -20.17 7.96 -19.15
N ALA A 131 -19.85 9.23 -19.42
CA ALA A 131 -18.88 9.64 -20.45
C ALA A 131 -17.42 9.23 -20.16
N ASP A 132 -17.08 8.91 -18.91
CA ASP A 132 -15.76 8.41 -18.52
C ASP A 132 -15.61 6.90 -18.76
N ILE A 133 -16.72 6.17 -19.03
CA ILE A 133 -16.73 4.72 -19.17
C ILE A 133 -16.47 4.33 -20.64
N PRO A 134 -15.40 3.58 -20.95
CA PRO A 134 -15.13 3.11 -22.30
C PRO A 134 -16.31 2.32 -22.89
N GLY A 135 -16.76 2.70 -24.08
CA GLY A 135 -17.85 2.02 -24.79
C GLY A 135 -19.27 2.53 -24.45
N PHE A 136 -19.41 3.53 -23.59
CA PHE A 136 -20.72 4.14 -23.31
C PHE A 136 -21.25 4.94 -24.52
N SER A 137 -22.51 4.69 -24.92
CA SER A 137 -23.25 5.48 -25.91
C SER A 137 -24.46 6.13 -25.25
N ALA A 138 -24.63 7.44 -25.44
CA ALA A 138 -25.76 8.21 -24.89
C ALA A 138 -27.14 7.78 -25.43
N SER A 139 -27.18 6.91 -26.46
CA SER A 139 -28.42 6.42 -27.09
C SER A 139 -29.16 5.33 -26.31
N GLU A 140 -28.60 4.81 -25.21
CA GLU A 140 -29.17 3.67 -24.47
C GLU A 140 -29.85 4.06 -23.15
N GLN A 141 -30.00 5.36 -22.84
CA GLN A 141 -30.68 5.77 -21.61
C GLN A 141 -32.20 5.54 -21.68
N SER A 142 -32.69 4.56 -20.94
CA SER A 142 -34.08 4.53 -20.47
C SER A 142 -34.27 5.53 -19.33
N GLU A 143 -35.38 6.27 -19.32
CA GLU A 143 -35.72 7.34 -18.35
C GLU A 143 -35.75 6.91 -16.86
N SER A 144 -35.50 5.64 -16.54
CA SER A 144 -35.51 5.07 -15.19
C SER A 144 -34.18 5.14 -14.42
N GLU A 145 -33.07 5.57 -15.03
CA GLU A 145 -31.76 5.65 -14.36
C GLU A 145 -31.41 7.10 -13.97
N LYS A 146 -32.07 7.60 -12.91
CA LYS A 146 -31.73 8.88 -12.24
C LYS A 146 -30.79 8.71 -11.04
N GLU A 147 -30.09 7.58 -10.95
CA GLU A 147 -29.04 7.40 -9.95
C GLU A 147 -27.69 7.38 -10.65
N ASP A 148 -26.77 8.24 -10.20
CA ASP A 148 -25.38 8.23 -10.68
C ASP A 148 -24.81 6.82 -10.50
N PRO A 149 -24.23 6.19 -11.53
CA PRO A 149 -23.73 4.82 -11.43
C PRO A 149 -22.73 4.69 -10.27
N ASP A 150 -22.76 3.56 -9.55
CA ASP A 150 -21.77 3.21 -8.52
C ASP A 150 -20.43 2.78 -9.17
N ALA A 151 -19.88 3.67 -9.99
CA ALA A 151 -18.70 3.47 -10.80
C ALA A 151 -17.58 4.40 -10.31
N TRP A 152 -16.48 3.80 -9.90
CA TRP A 152 -15.35 4.50 -9.30
C TRP A 152 -14.03 4.12 -9.98
N GLY A 153 -13.06 5.03 -9.97
CA GLY A 153 -11.71 4.82 -10.48
C GLY A 153 -10.65 5.42 -9.57
N TRP A 154 -9.47 4.78 -9.54
CA TRP A 154 -8.28 5.30 -8.85
C TRP A 154 -7.64 6.48 -9.57
N TRP A 155 -7.84 6.52 -10.88
CA TRP A 155 -7.51 7.61 -11.78
C TRP A 155 -8.38 7.52 -13.02
N LYS A 156 -8.44 8.58 -13.82
CA LYS A 156 -8.89 8.54 -15.21
C LYS A 156 -7.68 8.64 -16.12
N LYS A 157 -7.67 7.89 -17.23
CA LYS A 157 -6.56 7.95 -18.18
C LYS A 157 -6.86 9.02 -19.23
N ASP A 158 -6.00 10.03 -19.33
CA ASP A 158 -6.04 10.98 -20.44
C ASP A 158 -5.72 10.25 -21.76
N SER A 159 -6.58 10.41 -22.76
CA SER A 159 -6.44 9.70 -24.04
C SER A 159 -5.32 10.25 -24.92
N SER A 160 -4.90 11.50 -24.69
CA SER A 160 -3.89 12.18 -25.50
C SER A 160 -2.47 12.02 -24.93
N THR A 161 -2.32 12.16 -23.62
CA THR A 161 -1.02 12.10 -22.93
C THR A 161 -0.77 10.73 -22.29
N GLY A 162 -1.83 9.96 -22.02
CA GLY A 162 -1.75 8.72 -21.25
C GLY A 162 -1.62 8.93 -19.74
N GLU A 163 -1.67 10.19 -19.27
CA GLU A 163 -1.57 10.55 -17.86
C GLU A 163 -2.76 10.06 -17.05
N TYR A 164 -2.52 9.80 -15.77
CA TYR A 164 -3.48 9.30 -14.80
C TYR A 164 -3.99 10.48 -13.96
N ILE A 165 -5.08 11.08 -14.43
CA ILE A 165 -5.75 12.21 -13.80
C ILE A 165 -6.39 11.75 -12.48
N GLY A 166 -6.03 12.41 -11.38
CA GLY A 166 -6.49 12.12 -10.01
C GLY A 166 -5.76 10.96 -9.31
N LEU A 167 -4.60 10.53 -9.84
CA LEU A 167 -3.78 9.51 -9.18
C LEU A 167 -3.35 9.92 -7.76
N ASP A 168 -3.05 11.20 -7.55
CA ASP A 168 -2.71 11.79 -6.26
C ASP A 168 -3.85 11.67 -5.24
N GLU A 169 -5.08 11.93 -5.67
CA GLU A 169 -6.29 11.71 -4.85
C GLU A 169 -6.46 10.23 -4.49
N GLY A 170 -6.19 9.34 -5.45
CA GLY A 170 -6.15 7.89 -5.26
C GLY A 170 -5.15 7.47 -4.19
N LEU A 171 -3.91 7.95 -4.31
CA LEU A 171 -2.84 7.67 -3.35
C LEU A 171 -3.14 8.25 -1.96
N GLU A 172 -3.79 9.41 -1.87
CA GLU A 172 -4.17 10.01 -0.59
C GLU A 172 -5.30 9.23 0.10
N THR A 173 -6.28 8.73 -0.66
CA THR A 173 -7.32 7.82 -0.12
C THR A 173 -6.70 6.56 0.48
N ILE A 174 -5.71 5.99 -0.21
CA ILE A 174 -4.99 4.80 0.27
C ILE A 174 -4.19 5.12 1.53
N ARG A 175 -3.47 6.23 1.54
CA ARG A 175 -2.68 6.67 2.69
C ARG A 175 -3.54 6.80 3.95
N LYS A 176 -4.72 7.41 3.84
CA LYS A 176 -5.70 7.51 4.94
C LYS A 176 -6.15 6.13 5.42
N ALA A 177 -6.48 5.22 4.50
CA ALA A 177 -6.85 3.85 4.85
C ALA A 177 -5.72 3.10 5.59
N ILE A 178 -4.45 3.35 5.24
CA ILE A 178 -3.29 2.78 5.95
C ILE A 178 -3.19 3.34 7.39
N GLU A 179 -3.37 4.66 7.56
CA GLU A 179 -3.34 5.28 8.89
C GLU A 179 -4.47 4.80 9.80
N GLU A 180 -5.68 4.63 9.26
CA GLU A 180 -6.86 4.21 10.01
C GLU A 180 -6.68 2.86 10.69
N VAL A 181 -5.93 1.94 10.08
CA VAL A 181 -5.65 0.61 10.64
C VAL A 181 -4.30 0.51 11.34
N GLY A 182 -3.53 1.60 11.37
CA GLY A 182 -2.22 1.63 12.00
C GLY A 182 -1.14 0.86 11.24
N GLY A 183 -1.29 0.73 9.91
CA GLY A 183 -0.31 0.10 9.04
C GLY A 183 -0.82 -1.18 8.36
N ILE A 184 -0.16 -1.56 7.26
CA ILE A 184 -0.55 -2.70 6.43
C ILE A 184 0.62 -3.61 6.12
N ASP A 185 0.33 -4.89 5.90
CA ASP A 185 1.34 -5.92 5.64
C ASP A 185 1.47 -6.27 4.15
N GLY A 186 0.39 -6.11 3.39
CA GLY A 186 0.38 -6.44 1.97
C GLY A 186 -0.85 -5.90 1.24
N VAL A 187 -0.82 -6.00 -0.09
CA VAL A 187 -1.92 -5.52 -0.94
C VAL A 187 -2.27 -6.50 -2.04
N ILE A 188 -3.54 -6.46 -2.44
CA ILE A 188 -4.10 -7.27 -3.51
C ILE A 188 -4.92 -6.36 -4.42
N GLY A 189 -4.68 -6.37 -5.72
CA GLY A 189 -5.36 -5.47 -6.64
C GLY A 189 -5.87 -6.18 -7.89
N PHE A 190 -6.97 -5.67 -8.47
CA PHE A 190 -7.50 -6.11 -9.75
C PHE A 190 -7.47 -4.99 -10.79
N SER A 191 -6.99 -5.26 -12.00
CA SER A 191 -6.98 -4.32 -13.14
C SER A 191 -6.28 -3.00 -12.77
N GLN A 192 -7.00 -1.87 -12.78
CA GLN A 192 -6.50 -0.60 -12.25
C GLN A 192 -5.97 -0.72 -10.80
N GLY A 193 -6.66 -1.46 -9.94
CA GLY A 193 -6.19 -1.76 -8.59
C GLY A 193 -4.93 -2.62 -8.56
N GLY A 194 -4.72 -3.50 -9.55
CA GLY A 194 -3.48 -4.29 -9.69
C GLY A 194 -2.29 -3.43 -10.10
N ALA A 195 -2.53 -2.40 -10.91
CA ALA A 195 -1.54 -1.37 -11.22
C ALA A 195 -1.24 -0.48 -9.99
N MET A 196 -2.28 -0.10 -9.23
CA MET A 196 -2.15 0.66 -7.98
C MET A 196 -1.35 -0.11 -6.91
N ALA A 197 -1.59 -1.42 -6.78
CA ALA A 197 -0.82 -2.30 -5.89
C ALA A 197 0.69 -2.21 -6.17
N ALA A 198 1.09 -2.17 -7.45
CA ALA A 198 2.49 -2.02 -7.82
C ALA A 198 3.06 -0.64 -7.49
N MET A 199 2.29 0.42 -7.76
CA MET A 199 2.71 1.78 -7.42
C MET A 199 2.89 1.95 -5.91
N LEU A 200 1.96 1.42 -5.10
CA LEU A 200 2.06 1.49 -3.65
C LEU A 200 3.23 0.66 -3.10
N ALA A 201 3.41 -0.57 -3.61
CA ALA A 201 4.55 -1.41 -3.23
C ALA A 201 5.87 -0.68 -3.46
N ALA A 202 6.04 -0.08 -4.65
CA ALA A 202 7.20 0.73 -4.96
C ALA A 202 7.35 1.92 -3.99
N LEU A 203 6.28 2.70 -3.77
CA LEU A 203 6.30 3.86 -2.87
C LEU A 203 6.67 3.52 -1.44
N LEU A 204 6.38 2.31 -0.97
CA LEU A 204 6.70 1.89 0.39
C LEU A 204 8.08 1.23 0.53
N GLU A 205 8.81 1.00 -0.56
CA GLU A 205 10.19 0.50 -0.51
C GLU A 205 11.19 1.56 -0.02
N ASP A 206 12.17 1.12 0.76
CA ASP A 206 13.21 1.99 1.28
C ASP A 206 14.03 2.64 0.16
N GLY A 207 14.25 3.95 0.28
CA GLY A 207 15.04 4.74 -0.67
C GLY A 207 14.33 5.05 -1.99
N ARG A 208 13.08 4.58 -2.19
CA ARG A 208 12.30 4.84 -3.42
C ARG A 208 12.21 6.34 -3.72
N GLU A 209 12.07 7.18 -2.71
CA GLU A 209 11.95 8.63 -2.82
C GLU A 209 13.10 9.29 -3.60
N SER A 210 14.30 8.70 -3.55
CA SER A 210 15.48 9.22 -4.26
C SER A 210 15.37 9.15 -5.79
N HIS A 211 14.44 8.34 -6.31
CA HIS A 211 14.21 8.16 -7.74
C HIS A 211 13.16 9.12 -8.32
N PHE A 212 12.46 9.86 -7.46
CA PHE A 212 11.50 10.88 -7.88
C PHE A 212 12.18 12.25 -7.88
N LEU A 213 12.34 12.86 -9.05
CA LEU A 213 12.94 14.19 -9.16
C LEU A 213 11.99 15.25 -8.57
N PRO A 214 12.47 16.16 -7.71
CA PRO A 214 11.62 17.24 -7.16
C PRO A 214 11.02 18.16 -8.22
N SER A 215 11.66 18.28 -9.39
CA SER A 215 11.17 19.06 -10.54
C SER A 215 10.30 18.25 -11.51
N SER A 216 10.02 16.98 -11.22
CA SER A 216 9.14 16.13 -12.03
C SER A 216 7.69 16.63 -11.96
N PRO A 217 6.88 16.47 -13.02
CA PRO A 217 5.43 16.64 -12.96
C PRO A 217 4.76 15.74 -11.91
N LEU A 218 5.40 14.63 -11.56
CA LEU A 218 4.99 13.73 -10.50
C LEU A 218 6.15 13.51 -9.51
N PRO A 219 6.31 14.39 -8.50
CA PRO A 219 7.31 14.21 -7.45
C PRO A 219 6.88 13.10 -6.48
N TYR A 220 7.79 12.67 -5.60
CA TYR A 220 7.43 11.72 -4.54
C TYR A 220 6.33 12.35 -3.65
N PRO A 221 5.22 11.64 -3.37
CA PRO A 221 4.12 12.21 -2.58
C PRO A 221 4.60 12.64 -1.18
N PRO A 222 4.56 13.94 -0.81
CA PRO A 222 5.03 14.38 0.50
C PRO A 222 4.27 13.72 1.66
N SER A 223 2.99 13.40 1.46
CA SER A 223 2.17 12.73 2.46
C SER A 223 2.65 11.31 2.80
N TYR A 224 3.37 10.65 1.89
CA TYR A 224 3.97 9.33 2.14
C TYR A 224 5.30 9.42 2.90
N LEU A 225 6.03 10.55 2.84
CA LEU A 225 7.14 10.81 3.75
C LEU A 225 6.62 11.00 5.19
N SER A 226 5.54 11.76 5.33
CA SER A 226 4.88 11.93 6.62
C SER A 226 4.38 10.60 7.17
N LEU A 227 3.73 9.77 6.35
CA LEU A 227 3.26 8.43 6.74
C LEU A 227 4.37 7.61 7.40
N ARG A 228 5.56 7.53 6.77
CA ARG A 228 6.71 6.78 7.32
C ARG A 228 7.25 7.36 8.63
N SER A 229 7.08 8.68 8.85
CA SER A 229 7.56 9.37 10.05
C SER A 229 6.58 9.29 11.23
N THR A 230 5.28 9.29 10.95
CA THR A 230 4.21 9.28 11.96
C THR A 230 3.71 7.88 12.29
N LEU A 231 3.85 6.96 11.34
CA LEU A 231 3.48 5.56 11.47
C LEU A 231 4.69 4.71 11.03
N PRO A 232 5.09 3.67 11.78
CA PRO A 232 6.22 2.82 11.42
C PRO A 232 5.85 1.84 10.28
N GLN A 233 5.16 2.32 9.24
CA GLN A 233 4.83 1.54 8.04
C GLN A 233 6.12 1.04 7.40
N GLN A 234 6.33 -0.27 7.50
CA GLN A 234 7.44 -0.95 6.83
C GLN A 234 7.14 -1.13 5.33
N PRO A 235 8.14 -1.44 4.49
CA PRO A 235 7.89 -1.95 3.16
C PRO A 235 6.89 -3.11 3.21
N LEU A 236 6.04 -3.21 2.19
CA LEU A 236 5.05 -4.28 2.13
C LEU A 236 5.76 -5.64 2.09
N ARG A 237 5.21 -6.61 2.80
CA ARG A 237 5.70 -8.00 2.74
C ARG A 237 5.46 -8.59 1.36
N PHE A 238 4.37 -8.18 0.71
CA PHE A 238 4.03 -8.60 -0.64
C PHE A 238 3.00 -7.69 -1.32
N ALA A 239 2.89 -7.86 -2.64
CA ALA A 239 1.79 -7.36 -3.45
C ALA A 239 1.27 -8.45 -4.42
N VAL A 240 -0.03 -8.41 -4.72
CA VAL A 240 -0.68 -9.30 -5.68
C VAL A 240 -1.42 -8.47 -6.73
N SER A 241 -1.26 -8.82 -8.00
CA SER A 241 -1.93 -8.17 -9.12
C SER A 241 -2.69 -9.20 -9.95
N TYR A 242 -4.01 -9.06 -10.01
CA TYR A 242 -4.91 -9.76 -10.91
C TYR A 242 -5.18 -8.89 -12.14
N SER A 243 -4.76 -9.31 -13.33
CA SER A 243 -4.89 -8.56 -14.59
C SER A 243 -4.43 -7.09 -14.50
N GLY A 244 -3.45 -6.76 -13.65
CA GLY A 244 -2.91 -5.40 -13.58
C GLY A 244 -1.88 -5.13 -14.66
N PHE A 245 -1.42 -3.88 -14.75
CA PHE A 245 -0.50 -3.39 -15.76
C PHE A 245 0.43 -2.31 -15.17
N TYR A 246 1.49 -1.95 -15.87
CA TYR A 246 2.34 -0.81 -15.49
C TYR A 246 1.94 0.46 -16.26
N ALA A 247 2.23 1.63 -15.67
CA ALA A 247 2.02 2.91 -16.34
C ALA A 247 3.18 3.20 -17.32
N GLN A 248 2.82 3.40 -18.58
CA GLN A 248 3.79 3.57 -19.68
C GLN A 248 4.44 4.95 -19.78
N PRO A 249 3.76 6.08 -19.48
CA PRO A 249 4.39 7.39 -19.59
C PRO A 249 5.63 7.53 -18.69
N GLU A 250 6.66 8.23 -19.19
CA GLU A 250 7.98 8.35 -18.54
C GLU A 250 7.88 8.95 -17.12
N LEU A 251 6.89 9.79 -16.86
CA LEU A 251 6.67 10.41 -15.55
C LEU A 251 6.39 9.37 -14.44
N TYR A 252 5.94 8.16 -14.78
CA TYR A 252 5.68 7.06 -13.84
C TYR A 252 6.87 6.11 -13.68
N LYS A 253 7.95 6.30 -14.45
CA LYS A 253 9.14 5.46 -14.38
C LYS A 253 9.72 5.32 -12.97
N PRO A 254 9.73 6.35 -12.08
CA PRO A 254 10.22 6.20 -10.72
C PRO A 254 9.52 5.12 -9.87
N PHE A 255 8.27 4.75 -10.19
CA PHE A 255 7.59 3.62 -9.54
C PHE A 255 8.17 2.26 -9.93
N TYR A 256 8.81 2.16 -11.09
CA TYR A 256 9.23 0.88 -11.67
C TYR A 256 10.74 0.77 -11.84
N GLU A 257 11.47 1.87 -11.66
CA GLU A 257 12.93 1.95 -11.75
C GLU A 257 13.51 2.62 -10.50
N PRO A 258 14.34 1.92 -9.72
CA PRO A 258 14.76 0.52 -9.88
C PRO A 258 13.58 -0.45 -9.79
N LYS A 259 13.76 -1.67 -10.30
CA LYS A 259 12.73 -2.72 -10.29
C LYS A 259 12.18 -2.91 -8.88
N ILE A 260 10.88 -3.22 -8.80
CA ILE A 260 10.18 -3.49 -7.54
C ILE A 260 10.79 -4.74 -6.89
N LYS A 261 11.18 -4.60 -5.63
CA LYS A 261 11.83 -5.63 -4.79
C LYS A 261 10.84 -6.35 -3.87
N THR A 262 9.68 -5.76 -3.65
CA THR A 262 8.57 -6.37 -2.92
C THR A 262 8.17 -7.70 -3.58
N ARG A 263 7.98 -8.76 -2.79
CA ARG A 263 7.47 -10.06 -3.28
C ARG A 263 6.16 -9.84 -4.04
N PHE A 264 6.11 -10.29 -5.29
CA PHE A 264 5.01 -9.95 -6.18
C PHE A 264 4.41 -11.18 -6.87
N LEU A 265 3.11 -11.40 -6.69
CA LEU A 265 2.35 -12.39 -7.44
C LEU A 265 1.54 -11.71 -8.56
N HIS A 266 1.77 -12.12 -9.79
CA HIS A 266 1.00 -11.69 -10.96
C HIS A 266 0.11 -12.83 -11.43
N VAL A 267 -1.20 -12.59 -11.45
CA VAL A 267 -2.21 -13.52 -11.96
C VAL A 267 -2.81 -12.93 -13.23
N ILE A 268 -2.65 -13.62 -14.35
CA ILE A 268 -2.98 -13.11 -15.68
C ILE A 268 -4.02 -14.02 -16.35
N GLY A 269 -5.05 -13.44 -16.96
CA GLY A 269 -6.01 -14.17 -17.77
C GLY A 269 -5.53 -14.29 -19.21
N SER A 270 -5.36 -15.51 -19.73
CA SER A 270 -4.89 -15.72 -21.12
C SER A 270 -5.93 -15.33 -22.17
N LEU A 271 -7.19 -15.10 -21.78
CA LEU A 271 -8.27 -14.64 -22.64
C LEU A 271 -8.74 -13.22 -22.26
N ASP A 272 -7.90 -12.47 -21.55
CA ASP A 272 -8.20 -11.11 -21.10
C ASP A 272 -8.13 -10.12 -22.27
N SER A 273 -9.28 -9.62 -22.71
CA SER A 273 -9.39 -8.66 -23.81
C SER A 273 -9.39 -7.20 -23.35
N VAL A 274 -9.31 -6.93 -22.04
CA VAL A 274 -9.33 -5.57 -21.48
C VAL A 274 -7.91 -5.13 -21.12
N VAL A 275 -7.19 -6.03 -20.46
CA VAL A 275 -5.76 -5.89 -20.20
C VAL A 275 -5.09 -7.08 -20.88
N GLU A 276 -4.67 -6.86 -22.12
CA GLU A 276 -3.94 -7.86 -22.91
C GLU A 276 -2.73 -8.38 -22.14
N GLU A 277 -2.40 -9.67 -22.35
CA GLU A 277 -1.35 -10.38 -21.62
C GLU A 277 -0.01 -9.64 -21.64
N GLU A 278 0.35 -9.02 -22.78
CA GLU A 278 1.58 -8.24 -22.94
C GLU A 278 1.65 -7.05 -21.99
N ARG A 279 0.51 -6.41 -21.68
CA ARG A 279 0.47 -5.28 -20.74
C ARG A 279 0.69 -5.74 -19.30
N SER A 280 0.14 -6.89 -18.94
CA SER A 280 0.39 -7.51 -17.62
C SER A 280 1.81 -8.06 -17.52
N GLN A 281 2.32 -8.68 -18.58
CA GLN A 281 3.70 -9.14 -18.68
C GLN A 281 4.69 -7.97 -18.55
N GLY A 282 4.37 -6.81 -19.12
CA GLY A 282 5.14 -5.59 -18.92
C GLY A 282 5.25 -5.15 -17.46
N LEU A 283 4.27 -5.46 -16.59
CA LEU A 283 4.38 -5.23 -15.15
C LEU A 283 5.28 -6.29 -14.47
N VAL A 284 5.18 -7.56 -14.88
CA VAL A 284 6.03 -8.66 -14.37
C VAL A 284 7.51 -8.35 -14.58
N GLU A 285 7.87 -7.69 -15.68
CA GLU A 285 9.26 -7.35 -16.03
C GLU A 285 9.85 -6.21 -15.20
N ARG A 286 9.01 -5.48 -14.48
CA ARG A 286 9.37 -4.32 -13.64
C ARG A 286 9.51 -4.72 -12.17
N CYS A 287 9.28 -5.98 -11.85
CA CYS A 287 9.64 -6.60 -10.59
C CYS A 287 10.96 -7.37 -10.76
N GLU A 288 11.77 -7.45 -9.70
CA GLU A 288 12.99 -8.27 -9.71
C GLU A 288 12.68 -9.74 -9.94
N GLU A 289 13.59 -10.46 -10.58
CA GLU A 289 13.36 -11.85 -10.99
C GLU A 289 13.15 -12.80 -9.80
N GLU A 290 13.90 -12.57 -8.72
CA GLU A 290 13.86 -13.41 -7.51
C GLU A 290 12.59 -13.22 -6.66
N VAL A 291 11.87 -12.12 -6.87
CA VAL A 291 10.71 -11.74 -6.04
C VAL A 291 9.39 -11.85 -6.77
N ARG A 292 9.41 -12.00 -8.11
CA ARG A 292 8.21 -12.12 -8.95
C ARG A 292 7.77 -13.56 -9.13
N THR A 293 6.46 -13.80 -9.09
CA THR A 293 5.81 -15.07 -9.44
C THR A 293 4.72 -14.78 -10.45
N LYS A 294 4.67 -15.54 -11.56
CA LYS A 294 3.63 -15.40 -12.60
C LYS A 294 2.75 -16.64 -12.63
N VAL A 295 1.44 -16.44 -12.63
CA VAL A 295 0.41 -17.46 -12.77
C VAL A 295 -0.54 -17.05 -13.89
N VAL A 296 -0.86 -17.97 -14.78
CA VAL A 296 -1.81 -17.73 -15.89
C VAL A 296 -3.03 -18.61 -15.70
N HIS A 297 -4.22 -18.07 -15.92
CA HIS A 297 -5.48 -18.80 -15.94
C HIS A 297 -6.19 -18.68 -17.31
N PRO A 298 -6.98 -19.67 -17.74
CA PRO A 298 -7.60 -19.69 -19.07
C PRO A 298 -8.85 -18.79 -19.16
N GLY A 299 -8.95 -17.75 -18.34
CA GLY A 299 -10.12 -16.87 -18.25
C GLY A 299 -9.87 -15.48 -18.82
N GLY A 300 -10.93 -14.67 -18.90
CA GLY A 300 -10.85 -13.25 -19.28
C GLY A 300 -10.57 -12.32 -18.09
N HIS A 301 -11.10 -11.09 -18.14
CA HIS A 301 -10.82 -10.01 -17.20
C HIS A 301 -11.58 -10.12 -15.87
N PHE A 302 -11.14 -10.99 -14.95
CA PHE A 302 -11.74 -11.14 -13.62
C PHE A 302 -10.76 -11.71 -12.60
N VAL A 303 -11.12 -11.64 -11.31
CA VAL A 303 -10.39 -12.32 -10.23
C VAL A 303 -10.84 -13.78 -10.14
N PRO A 304 -9.98 -14.78 -10.37
CA PRO A 304 -10.36 -16.19 -10.29
C PRO A 304 -10.52 -16.64 -8.83
N VAL A 305 -11.76 -16.55 -8.32
CA VAL A 305 -12.11 -16.91 -6.92
C VAL A 305 -12.39 -18.40 -6.71
N GLY A 306 -12.26 -19.22 -7.75
CA GLY A 306 -12.41 -20.67 -7.67
C GLY A 306 -11.35 -21.31 -6.76
N ARG A 307 -11.67 -22.44 -6.12
CA ARG A 307 -10.79 -23.11 -5.14
C ARG A 307 -9.38 -23.40 -5.67
N GLU A 308 -9.25 -23.70 -6.96
CA GLU A 308 -7.98 -23.95 -7.64
C GLU A 308 -7.05 -22.73 -7.56
N TYR A 309 -7.47 -21.58 -8.09
CA TYR A 309 -6.68 -20.36 -8.12
C TYR A 309 -6.59 -19.66 -6.76
N ALA A 310 -7.64 -19.71 -5.95
CA ALA A 310 -7.57 -19.25 -4.57
C ALA A 310 -6.55 -20.07 -3.75
N GLY A 311 -6.43 -21.37 -4.04
CA GLY A 311 -5.42 -22.25 -3.45
C GLY A 311 -4.00 -21.85 -3.82
N VAL A 312 -3.77 -21.38 -5.05
CA VAL A 312 -2.48 -20.82 -5.49
C VAL A 312 -2.11 -19.60 -4.66
N LEU A 313 -3.03 -18.64 -4.49
CA LEU A 313 -2.77 -17.47 -3.64
C LEU A 313 -2.47 -17.89 -2.18
N VAL A 314 -3.26 -18.80 -1.59
CA VAL A 314 -3.02 -19.28 -0.22
C VAL A 314 -1.66 -19.95 -0.08
N GLY A 315 -1.30 -20.83 -1.03
CA GLY A 315 -0.01 -21.52 -1.02
C GLY A 315 1.15 -20.54 -1.13
N TRP A 316 1.05 -19.58 -2.04
CA TRP A 316 2.05 -18.55 -2.23
C TRP A 316 2.19 -17.63 -1.00
N LEU A 317 1.08 -17.21 -0.39
CA LEU A 317 1.12 -16.43 0.85
C LEU A 317 1.77 -17.19 2.00
N ARG A 318 1.55 -18.51 2.11
CA ARG A 318 2.24 -19.32 3.12
C ARG A 318 3.76 -19.36 2.92
N ASP A 319 4.21 -19.40 1.68
CA ASP A 319 5.64 -19.33 1.34
C ASP A 319 6.22 -17.96 1.73
N VAL A 320 5.57 -16.87 1.31
CA VAL A 320 5.98 -15.50 1.63
C VAL A 320 6.01 -15.24 3.14
N LEU A 321 5.06 -15.80 3.88
CA LEU A 321 4.94 -15.62 5.32
C LEU A 321 5.76 -16.64 6.12
N SER A 322 6.35 -17.63 5.47
CA SER A 322 7.26 -18.56 6.14
C SER A 322 8.54 -17.83 6.55
N GLU A 323 8.89 -17.93 7.83
CA GLU A 323 10.19 -17.46 8.30
C GLU A 323 11.25 -18.41 7.72
N LYS A 324 12.11 -17.91 6.83
CA LYS A 324 13.34 -18.63 6.52
C LYS A 324 14.11 -18.72 7.84
N LYS A 325 14.20 -19.92 8.42
CA LYS A 325 15.20 -20.19 9.44
C LYS A 325 16.54 -19.85 8.80
N VAL A 326 17.20 -18.81 9.32
CA VAL A 326 18.61 -18.64 9.07
C VAL A 326 19.24 -19.88 9.69
N ASP A 327 19.77 -20.77 8.86
CA ASP A 327 20.61 -21.85 9.35
C ASP A 327 21.78 -21.15 10.07
N GLU A 328 21.77 -21.21 11.41
CA GLU A 328 22.97 -20.92 12.19
C GLU A 328 24.06 -21.84 11.63
N GLU A 329 25.02 -21.28 10.89
CA GLU A 329 26.22 -21.99 10.48
C GLU A 329 26.77 -22.70 11.71
N SER A 330 26.73 -24.04 11.69
CA SER A 330 27.19 -24.87 12.78
C SER A 330 28.64 -24.51 13.09
N VAL A 331 28.87 -23.95 14.27
CA VAL A 331 30.20 -23.58 14.79
C VAL A 331 31.03 -24.83 15.15
N GLU A 332 30.76 -25.98 14.53
CA GLU A 332 31.38 -27.27 14.86
C GLU A 332 32.66 -27.56 14.04
N ASP A 333 32.99 -26.75 13.03
CA ASP A 333 34.22 -26.90 12.22
C ASP A 333 35.25 -25.77 12.45
N MET A 334 35.32 -25.18 13.65
CA MET A 334 36.50 -24.40 14.03
C MET A 334 37.57 -25.33 14.61
N ASP A 335 38.41 -25.86 13.71
CA ASP A 335 39.66 -26.54 14.05
C ASP A 335 40.47 -25.71 15.06
N MET A 336 40.63 -26.25 16.27
CA MET A 336 41.54 -25.74 17.30
C MET A 336 42.97 -26.12 16.92
N PRO A 337 43.88 -25.16 16.64
CA PRO A 337 45.28 -25.49 16.47
C PRO A 337 45.87 -25.81 17.85
N PHE A 338 46.40 -27.03 17.97
CA PHE A 338 47.21 -27.50 19.10
C PHE A 338 48.57 -26.83 19.17
#